data_AF-A0A382PFI6-F1
#
_entry.id   AF-A0A382PFI6-F1
#
_cell.length_a   1.000
_cell.length_b   1.000
_cell.length_c   1.000
_cell.angle_alpha   90.00
_cell.angle_beta   90.00
_cell.angle_gamma   90.00
#
_symmetry.space_group_name_H-M   'P 1'
#
loop_
_entity.id
_entity.type
_entity.pdbx_description
1 polymer ?
#
loop_
_entity_poly.entity_id
_entity_poly.type
_entity_poly.pdbx_seq_one_letter_code
_entity_poly.pdbx_strand_id
1 'polypeptide(L)' 'MAHKKGQGSTSNGRDSRGQRLGVKRYGGQAVKAGEILV' A
#
# COMPACT_ATOMS: atom_id res chain seq x y z
N MET A 1 39.79 0.89 21.10
CA MET A 1 38.66 1.84 21.10
C MET A 1 38.81 2.75 19.90
N ALA A 2 37.96 2.56 18.88
CA ALA A 2 37.89 3.39 17.68
C ALA A 2 36.62 4.25 17.77
N HIS A 3 36.78 5.55 17.59
CA HIS A 3 35.76 6.56 17.83
C HIS A 3 34.70 6.57 16.72
N LYS A 4 33.45 6.21 17.04
CA LYS A 4 32.21 6.97 16.73
C LYS A 4 31.01 6.23 17.35
N LYS A 5 30.44 6.82 18.40
CA LYS A 5 29.09 6.49 18.88
C LYS A 5 28.14 7.23 17.93
N GLY A 6 27.69 6.57 16.86
CA GLY A 6 27.01 7.25 15.77
C GLY A 6 26.11 6.34 14.98
N GLN A 7 24.87 6.20 15.48
CA GLN A 7 23.63 5.99 14.75
C GLN A 7 23.66 4.98 13.59
N GLY A 8 23.13 3.78 13.84
CA GLY A 8 22.83 2.83 12.77
C GLY A 8 21.89 3.48 11.75
N SER A 9 22.30 3.52 10.49
CA SER A 9 21.43 3.91 9.39
C SER A 9 20.40 2.80 9.20
N THR A 10 19.14 3.07 9.50
CA THR A 10 18.06 2.14 9.16
C THR A 10 17.87 2.18 7.65
N SER A 11 18.32 1.13 6.96
CA SER A 11 18.15 0.94 5.52
C SER A 11 16.82 0.27 5.14
N ASN A 12 15.79 0.41 6.00
CA ASN A 12 14.47 -0.18 5.77
C ASN A 12 13.52 0.86 5.15
N GLY A 13 13.72 1.15 3.87
CA GLY A 13 12.87 2.04 3.06
C GLY A 13 12.13 1.33 1.92
N ARG A 14 11.98 0.00 1.99
CA ARG A 14 11.27 -0.76 0.94
C ARG A 14 9.78 -0.75 1.22
N ASP A 15 9.03 -0.03 0.41
CA ASP A 15 7.57 -0.15 0.34
C ASP A 15 7.14 -0.74 -1.00
N SER A 16 6.09 -1.54 -0.97
CA SER A 16 5.49 -2.12 -2.18
C SER A 16 4.38 -1.21 -2.68
N ARG A 17 4.15 -1.19 -4.00
CA ARG A 17 3.01 -0.44 -4.53
C ARG A 17 1.70 -1.01 -3.99
N GLY A 18 0.83 -0.15 -3.49
CA GLY A 18 -0.51 -0.53 -3.05
C GLY A 18 -1.33 -1.11 -4.21
N GLN A 19 -1.99 -2.24 -3.97
CA GLN A 19 -2.78 -2.97 -4.98
C GLN A 19 -4.18 -2.36 -5.21
N ARG A 20 -4.49 -1.24 -4.55
CA ARG A 20 -5.78 -0.54 -4.65
C ARG A 20 -6.96 -1.48 -4.38
N LEU A 21 -6.84 -2.33 -3.36
CA LEU A 21 -7.87 -3.28 -2.95
C LEU A 21 -9.07 -2.54 -2.35
N GLY A 22 -10.22 -3.20 -2.30
CA GLY A 22 -11.44 -2.71 -1.67
C GLY A 22 -12.55 -2.38 -2.67
N VAL A 23 -13.73 -2.12 -2.14
CA VAL A 23 -15.00 -2.02 -2.88
C VAL A 23 -14.94 -1.02 -4.04
N LYS A 24 -15.32 -1.47 -5.23
CA LYS A 24 -15.35 -0.68 -6.48
C LYS A 24 -16.71 -0.05 -6.75
N ARG A 25 -17.78 -0.68 -6.27
CA ARG A 25 -19.17 -0.23 -6.43
C ARG A 25 -19.94 -0.44 -5.13
N TYR A 26 -20.63 0.60 -4.68
CA TYR A 26 -21.44 0.57 -3.46
C TYR A 26 -22.93 0.45 -3.81
N GLY A 27 -23.75 0.14 -2.80
CA GLY A 27 -25.20 -0.01 -2.98
C GLY A 27 -25.85 1.23 -3.58
N GLY A 28 -26.77 1.03 -4.53
CA GLY A 28 -27.48 2.10 -5.23
C GLY A 28 -26.77 2.65 -6.47
N GLN A 29 -25.58 2.14 -6.81
CA GLN A 29 -24.89 2.51 -8.06
C GLN A 29 -25.33 1.60 -9.21
N ALA A 30 -25.61 2.19 -10.37
CA ALA A 30 -25.87 1.42 -11.58
C ALA A 30 -24.59 0.76 -12.08
N VAL A 31 -24.66 -0.54 -12.42
CA VAL A 31 -23.52 -1.33 -12.91
C VAL A 31 -23.91 -2.07 -14.19
N LYS A 32 -22.96 -2.21 -15.12
CA LYS A 32 -23.13 -3.04 -16.31
C LYS A 32 -22.83 -4.51 -15.99
N ALA A 33 -23.33 -5.41 -16.84
CA ALA A 33 -23.00 -6.83 -16.75
C ALA A 33 -21.48 -7.04 -16.88
N GLY A 34 -20.90 -7.80 -15.94
CA GLY A 34 -19.46 -8.06 -15.89
C GLY A 34 -18.61 -7.02 -15.16
N GLU A 35 -19.21 -5.98 -14.55
CA GLU A 35 -18.46 -5.04 -13.71
C GLU A 35 -17.99 -5.67 -12.39
N ILE A 36 -16.77 -5.31 -11.98
CA ILE A 36 -16.19 -5.72 -10.69
C ILE A 36 -16.79 -4.83 -9.59
N LEU A 37 -17.30 -5.46 -8.54
CA LEU A 37 -17.89 -4.75 -7.39
C LEU A 37 -16.92 -4.62 -6.21
N VAL A 38 -15.96 -5.53 -6.05
CA VAL A 38 -14.96 -5.57 -4.96
C VAL A 38 -13.56 -5.77 -5.52
#